data_AF-A0A4Z0PES8-F1
#
_entry.id   AF-A0A4Z0PES8-F1
#
_cell.length_a   1.000
_cell.length_b   1.000
_cell.length_c   1.000
_cell.angle_alpha   90.00
_cell.angle_beta   90.00
_cell.angle_gamma   90.00
#
_symmetry.space_group_name_H-M   'P 1'
#
loop_
_entity.id
_entity.type
_entity.pdbx_description
1 polymer ?
#
loop_
_entity_poly.entity_id
_entity_poly.type
_entity_poly.pdbx_seq_one_letter_code
_entity_poly.pdbx_strand_id
1 'polypeptide(L)'
;MNKQLNELQKLLELEDEAEQLYYEIKVFSQHKVRWRQFILKQLPDYLERLEALHKKAKSYNTFYFLYVTKMSREELTGNYEEIIRLTTATDKALKQGKINDKRFDKRFNNYMSVYAHLQCRRAEKGLRLAEEYFKDFHYSSGNWFYYLEIYLLLAMHAAQYGEAYELLQQARRNPYYRKQRPAAQQRWELYEAYIQLIQPEQSPLKMRHFAQLVQTVPDYSRDKQGYNVAILILQFLYFLRRRDIEGLLARLEGLRKYEQRHLRNPATLRSQLFFRMLVLTVKENFGSQACEQKALPLLERLKAAPQPGEAYGEIEIIPYENLWHFTLDILRKLEAEQTAAEHASRSYVG
;
A
#
# COMPACT_ATOMS: atom_id res chain seq x y z
N MET A 1 -7.83 41.89 -35.60
CA MET A 1 -8.08 40.45 -35.89
C MET A 1 -6.79 39.64 -36.06
N ASN A 2 -5.76 40.13 -36.78
CA ASN A 2 -4.54 39.35 -37.07
C ASN A 2 -3.59 39.13 -35.88
N LYS A 3 -3.46 40.10 -34.95
CA LYS A 3 -2.56 39.99 -33.79
C LYS A 3 -3.01 38.94 -32.76
N GLN A 4 -4.29 38.95 -32.41
CA GLN A 4 -4.87 37.98 -31.47
C GLN A 4 -4.83 36.55 -32.04
N LEU A 5 -5.07 36.38 -33.34
CA LEU A 5 -4.90 35.10 -34.01
C LEU A 5 -3.45 34.61 -33.93
N ASN A 6 -2.48 35.46 -34.24
CA ASN A 6 -1.05 35.12 -34.15
C ASN A 6 -0.61 34.78 -32.71
N GLU A 7 -1.16 35.46 -31.70
CA GLU A 7 -0.89 35.15 -30.29
C GLU A 7 -1.46 33.77 -29.90
N LEU A 8 -2.67 33.44 -30.35
CA LEU A 8 -3.29 32.13 -30.12
C LEU A 8 -2.58 31.01 -30.88
N GLN A 9 -2.10 31.25 -32.10
CA GLN A 9 -1.31 30.28 -32.87
C GLN A 9 0.03 29.98 -32.19
N LYS A 10 0.75 31.01 -31.72
CA LYS A 10 1.98 30.82 -30.95
C LYS A 10 1.74 30.06 -29.64
N LEU A 11 0.61 30.33 -28.98
CA LEU A 11 0.23 29.58 -27.79
C LEU A 11 -0.02 28.11 -28.12
N LEU A 12 -0.78 27.84 -29.19
CA LEU A 12 -1.08 26.49 -29.65
C LEU A 12 0.21 25.72 -29.99
N GLU A 13 1.16 26.34 -30.70
CA GLU A 13 2.46 25.72 -30.99
C GLU A 13 3.21 25.28 -29.72
N LEU A 14 3.19 26.11 -28.67
CA LEU A 14 3.81 25.76 -27.38
C LEU A 14 3.06 24.63 -26.65
N GLU A 15 1.73 24.60 -26.77
CA GLU A 15 0.89 23.54 -26.20
C GLU A 15 1.07 22.21 -26.93
N ASP A 16 1.15 22.24 -28.25
CA ASP A 16 1.38 21.07 -29.12
C ASP A 16 2.77 20.46 -28.85
N GLU A 17 3.82 21.27 -28.69
CA GLU A 17 5.14 20.77 -28.32
C GLU A 17 5.10 20.08 -26.94
N ALA A 18 4.42 20.70 -25.96
CA ALA A 18 4.29 20.11 -24.63
C ALA A 18 3.48 18.80 -24.64
N GLU A 19 2.44 18.73 -25.49
CA GLU A 19 1.62 17.55 -25.68
C GLU A 19 2.43 16.39 -26.29
N GLN A 20 3.24 16.66 -27.31
CA GLN A 20 4.12 15.67 -27.93
C GLN A 20 5.08 15.06 -26.91
N LEU A 21 5.76 15.89 -26.10
CA LEU A 21 6.65 15.42 -25.04
C LEU A 21 5.92 14.53 -24.02
N TYR A 22 4.72 14.93 -23.61
CA TYR A 22 3.91 14.13 -22.68
C TYR A 22 3.53 12.77 -23.27
N TYR A 23 3.09 12.71 -24.53
CA TYR A 23 2.68 11.44 -25.14
C TYR A 23 3.85 10.53 -25.46
N GLU A 24 5.02 11.07 -25.81
CA GLU A 24 6.24 10.27 -25.93
C GLU A 24 6.50 9.52 -24.62
N ILE A 25 6.56 10.24 -23.50
CA ILE A 25 6.77 9.65 -22.17
C ILE A 25 5.69 8.60 -21.88
N LYS A 26 4.42 8.94 -22.12
CA LYS A 26 3.27 8.07 -21.82
C LYS A 26 3.30 6.76 -22.60
N VAL A 27 3.63 6.80 -23.89
CA VAL A 27 3.75 5.60 -24.74
C VAL A 27 4.82 4.67 -24.18
N PHE A 28 5.98 5.22 -23.80
CA PHE A 28 7.06 4.40 -23.27
C PHE A 28 6.79 3.84 -21.86
N SER A 29 6.01 4.53 -21.03
CA SER A 29 5.60 4.04 -19.70
C SER A 29 4.69 2.80 -19.75
N GLN A 30 4.01 2.55 -20.88
CA GLN A 30 3.15 1.38 -21.08
C GLN A 30 3.92 0.10 -21.44
N HIS A 31 5.22 0.20 -21.71
CA HIS A 31 6.06 -0.95 -22.08
C HIS A 31 6.72 -1.65 -20.88
N LYS A 32 7.31 -2.83 -21.13
CA LYS A 32 7.94 -3.70 -20.12
C LYS A 32 9.01 -2.96 -19.29
N VAL A 33 9.33 -3.47 -18.09
CA VAL A 33 10.29 -2.91 -17.08
C VAL A 33 11.56 -2.28 -17.67
N ARG A 34 12.16 -2.88 -18.71
CA ARG A 34 13.36 -2.36 -19.40
C ARG A 34 13.17 -0.96 -19.99
N TRP A 35 11.98 -0.66 -20.49
CA TRP A 35 11.66 0.66 -21.07
C TRP A 35 11.43 1.72 -19.99
N ARG A 36 10.91 1.36 -18.82
CA ARG A 36 10.79 2.28 -17.68
C ARG A 36 12.16 2.77 -17.21
N GLN A 37 13.17 1.89 -17.18
CA GLN A 37 14.55 2.25 -16.86
C GLN A 37 15.19 3.18 -17.90
N PHE A 38 14.84 3.01 -19.18
CA PHE A 38 15.30 3.89 -20.25
C PHE A 38 14.68 5.29 -20.11
N ILE A 39 13.38 5.36 -19.88
CA ILE A 39 12.66 6.63 -19.72
C ILE A 39 13.10 7.40 -18.49
N LEU A 40 13.37 6.71 -17.38
CA LEU A 40 13.92 7.36 -16.18
C LEU A 40 15.19 8.18 -16.47
N LYS A 41 16.01 7.77 -17.45
CA LYS A 41 17.21 8.52 -17.85
C LYS A 41 16.90 9.78 -18.66
N GLN A 42 15.81 9.77 -19.43
CA GLN A 42 15.43 10.89 -20.30
C GLN A 42 14.48 11.88 -19.61
N LEU A 43 13.77 11.45 -18.56
CA LEU A 43 12.81 12.29 -17.84
C LEU A 43 13.35 13.66 -17.38
N PRO A 44 14.63 13.80 -16.94
CA PRO A 44 15.17 15.12 -16.61
C PRO A 44 15.10 16.11 -17.78
N ASP A 45 15.52 15.71 -18.97
CA ASP A 45 15.54 16.55 -20.17
C ASP A 45 14.11 16.92 -20.60
N TYR A 46 13.20 15.95 -20.58
CA TYR A 46 11.78 16.17 -20.86
C TYR A 46 11.16 17.19 -19.90
N LEU A 47 11.47 17.08 -18.60
CA LEU A 47 10.97 17.99 -17.58
C LEU A 47 11.53 19.40 -17.75
N GLU A 48 12.81 19.55 -18.05
CA GLU A 48 13.40 20.87 -18.31
C GLU A 48 12.71 21.57 -19.48
N ARG A 49 12.45 20.83 -20.57
CA ARG A 49 11.71 21.34 -21.73
C ARG A 49 10.28 21.72 -21.37
N LEU A 50 9.55 20.85 -20.67
CA LEU A 50 8.18 21.14 -20.23
C LEU A 50 8.12 22.35 -19.28
N GLU A 51 9.11 22.54 -18.41
CA GLU A 51 9.22 23.72 -17.57
C GLU A 51 9.45 25.00 -18.38
N ALA A 52 10.32 24.95 -19.39
CA ALA A 52 10.56 26.06 -20.28
C ALA A 52 9.31 26.43 -21.09
N LEU A 53 8.59 25.43 -21.60
CA LEU A 53 7.32 25.61 -22.32
C LEU A 53 6.26 26.20 -21.42
N HIS A 54 6.08 25.68 -20.20
CA HIS A 54 5.11 26.22 -19.25
C HIS A 54 5.44 27.66 -18.82
N LYS A 55 6.72 28.00 -18.62
CA LYS A 55 7.14 29.39 -18.32
C LYS A 55 6.76 30.37 -19.43
N LYS A 56 6.84 29.94 -20.69
CA LYS A 56 6.47 30.75 -21.88
C LYS A 56 4.96 30.83 -22.08
N ALA A 57 4.27 29.69 -22.08
CA ALA A 57 2.85 29.59 -22.42
C ALA A 57 1.92 30.03 -21.27
N LYS A 58 2.27 29.68 -20.01
CA LYS A 58 1.47 29.90 -18.80
C LYS A 58 0.02 29.43 -18.94
N SER A 59 -0.18 28.36 -19.72
CA SER A 59 -1.50 27.80 -20.00
C SER A 59 -1.80 26.60 -19.12
N TYR A 60 -3.08 26.21 -19.09
CA TYR A 60 -3.49 24.99 -18.40
C TYR A 60 -2.87 23.72 -19.00
N ASN A 61 -2.76 23.62 -20.34
CA ASN A 61 -2.26 22.39 -20.97
C ASN A 61 -0.79 22.16 -20.59
N THR A 62 0.05 23.19 -20.74
CA THR A 62 1.47 23.11 -20.36
C THR A 62 1.65 22.86 -18.86
N PHE A 63 0.81 23.45 -18.00
CA PHE A 63 0.78 23.12 -16.58
C PHE A 63 0.47 21.64 -16.34
N TYR A 64 -0.60 21.14 -16.96
CA TYR A 64 -1.07 19.77 -16.77
C TYR A 64 -0.04 18.74 -17.22
N PHE A 65 0.55 18.91 -18.41
CA PHE A 65 1.59 18.02 -18.93
C PHE A 65 2.85 18.03 -18.06
N LEU A 66 3.26 19.21 -17.56
CA LEU A 66 4.36 19.31 -16.60
C LEU A 66 4.02 18.61 -15.28
N TYR A 67 2.83 18.85 -14.73
CA TYR A 67 2.38 18.29 -13.45
C TYR A 67 2.32 16.77 -13.50
N VAL A 68 1.68 16.18 -14.52
CA VAL A 68 1.55 14.72 -14.65
C VAL A 68 2.92 14.08 -14.90
N THR A 69 3.78 14.70 -15.70
CA THR A 69 5.14 14.18 -15.95
C THR A 69 6.00 14.20 -14.67
N LYS A 70 5.91 15.27 -13.87
CA LYS A 70 6.59 15.33 -12.54
C LYS A 70 6.08 14.23 -11.63
N MET A 71 4.77 14.06 -11.54
CA MET A 71 4.13 13.01 -10.76
C MET A 71 4.63 11.61 -11.17
N SER A 72 4.64 11.30 -12.47
CA SER A 72 5.15 10.02 -12.97
C SER A 72 6.63 9.81 -12.68
N ARG A 73 7.47 10.86 -12.75
CA ARG A 73 8.88 10.75 -12.37
C ARG A 73 9.01 10.34 -10.91
N GLU A 74 8.37 11.07 -10.00
CA GLU A 74 8.49 10.80 -8.56
C GLU A 74 7.94 9.43 -8.17
N GLU A 75 6.85 9.00 -8.81
CA GLU A 75 6.26 7.67 -8.60
C GLU A 75 7.23 6.56 -9.03
N LEU A 76 7.85 6.71 -10.20
CA LEU A 76 8.83 5.75 -10.70
C LEU A 76 10.13 5.70 -9.88
N THR A 77 10.54 6.83 -9.28
CA THR A 77 11.73 6.88 -8.41
C THR A 77 11.43 6.57 -6.95
N GLY A 78 10.15 6.44 -6.57
CA GLY A 78 9.72 6.22 -5.20
C GLY A 78 9.86 7.46 -4.30
N ASN A 79 9.98 8.66 -4.87
CA ASN A 79 10.09 9.91 -4.12
C ASN A 79 8.72 10.47 -3.75
N TYR A 80 8.01 9.73 -2.91
CA TYR A 80 6.66 10.07 -2.47
C TYR A 80 6.61 11.36 -1.63
N GLU A 81 7.73 11.78 -1.02
CA GLU A 81 7.83 13.07 -0.34
C GLU A 81 7.59 14.24 -1.30
N GLU A 82 8.20 14.18 -2.49
CA GLU A 82 7.98 15.22 -3.50
C GLU A 82 6.57 15.14 -4.07
N ILE A 83 5.96 13.95 -4.17
CA ILE A 83 4.53 13.83 -4.51
C ILE A 83 3.65 14.55 -3.49
N ILE A 84 3.91 14.38 -2.19
CA ILE A 84 3.18 15.10 -1.13
C ILE A 84 3.35 16.62 -1.33
N ARG A 85 4.57 17.08 -1.62
CA ARG A 85 4.85 18.49 -1.87
C ARG A 85 4.11 19.03 -3.11
N LEU A 86 4.17 18.30 -4.22
CA LEU A 86 3.51 18.65 -5.49
C LEU A 86 2.00 18.73 -5.31
N THR A 87 1.38 17.70 -4.73
CA THR A 87 -0.08 17.65 -4.53
C THR A 87 -0.57 18.74 -3.58
N THR A 88 0.20 19.06 -2.53
CA THR A 88 -0.10 20.15 -1.60
C THR A 88 0.02 21.53 -2.27
N ALA A 89 1.08 21.75 -3.06
CA ALA A 89 1.29 23.00 -3.76
C ALA A 89 0.21 23.23 -4.83
N THR A 90 -0.18 22.18 -5.54
CA THR A 90 -1.24 22.19 -6.55
C THR A 90 -2.61 22.48 -5.92
N ASP A 91 -2.96 21.83 -4.81
CA ASP A 91 -4.21 22.14 -4.10
C ASP A 91 -4.27 23.60 -3.63
N LYS A 92 -3.15 24.12 -3.11
CA LYS A 92 -3.03 25.55 -2.74
C LYS A 92 -3.21 26.47 -3.96
N ALA A 93 -2.60 26.15 -5.09
CA ALA A 93 -2.73 26.93 -6.32
C ALA A 93 -4.16 26.89 -6.89
N LEU A 94 -4.83 25.74 -6.80
CA LEU A 94 -6.23 25.55 -7.17
C LEU A 94 -7.15 26.44 -6.32
N LYS A 95 -6.99 26.42 -4.99
CA LYS A 95 -7.73 27.28 -4.05
C LYS A 95 -7.50 28.77 -4.29
N GLN A 96 -6.34 29.15 -4.83
CA GLN A 96 -6.00 30.53 -5.20
C GLN A 96 -6.49 30.94 -6.60
N GLY A 97 -7.20 30.06 -7.33
CA GLY A 97 -7.66 30.33 -8.70
C GLY A 97 -6.54 30.40 -9.74
N LYS A 98 -5.34 29.91 -9.41
CA LYS A 98 -4.18 29.88 -10.33
C LYS A 98 -4.23 28.72 -11.32
N ILE A 99 -5.10 27.74 -11.06
CA ILE A 99 -5.34 26.59 -11.90
C ILE A 99 -6.82 26.56 -12.23
N ASN A 100 -7.15 26.21 -13.47
CA ASN A 100 -8.54 26.06 -13.90
C ASN A 100 -9.20 24.87 -13.18
N ASP A 101 -10.15 25.18 -12.30
CA ASP A 101 -10.88 24.22 -11.47
C ASP A 101 -11.72 23.22 -12.26
N LYS A 102 -12.36 23.68 -13.35
CA LYS A 102 -13.21 22.85 -14.21
C LYS A 102 -12.42 21.84 -15.03
N ARG A 103 -11.17 22.16 -15.37
CA ARG A 103 -10.31 21.29 -16.18
C ARG A 103 -9.45 20.35 -15.33
N PHE A 104 -9.09 20.76 -14.12
CA PHE A 104 -8.20 20.01 -13.24
C PHE A 104 -8.89 18.82 -12.58
N ASP A 105 -8.30 17.62 -12.71
CA ASP A 105 -8.79 16.45 -11.99
C ASP A 105 -8.32 16.46 -10.53
N LYS A 106 -9.08 17.16 -9.69
CA LYS A 106 -8.86 17.20 -8.23
C LYS A 106 -8.83 15.81 -7.60
N ARG A 107 -9.60 14.85 -8.13
CA ARG A 107 -9.67 13.48 -7.57
C ARG A 107 -8.35 12.75 -7.75
N PHE A 108 -7.71 12.91 -8.91
CA PHE A 108 -6.38 12.34 -9.15
C PHE A 108 -5.34 12.95 -8.18
N ASN A 109 -5.34 14.27 -8.00
CA ASN A 109 -4.45 14.94 -7.03
C ASN A 109 -4.65 14.41 -5.60
N ASN A 110 -5.92 14.29 -5.18
CA ASN A 110 -6.28 13.81 -3.85
C ASN A 110 -5.90 12.35 -3.64
N TYR A 111 -6.13 11.49 -4.64
CA TYR A 111 -5.67 10.10 -4.63
C TYR A 111 -4.15 10.02 -4.47
N MET A 112 -3.39 10.73 -5.31
CA MET A 112 -1.93 10.71 -5.26
C MET A 112 -1.38 11.25 -3.94
N SER A 113 -2.03 12.26 -3.35
CA SER A 113 -1.63 12.79 -2.05
C SER A 113 -1.74 11.73 -0.96
N VAL A 114 -2.90 11.08 -0.87
CA VAL A 114 -3.20 10.06 0.15
C VAL A 114 -2.34 8.81 -0.05
N TYR A 115 -2.17 8.39 -1.31
CA TYR A 115 -1.30 7.30 -1.67
C TYR A 115 0.16 7.56 -1.28
N ALA A 116 0.69 8.76 -1.55
CA ALA A 116 2.05 9.11 -1.15
C ALA A 116 2.24 9.17 0.37
N HIS A 117 1.21 9.57 1.14
CA HIS A 117 1.28 9.50 2.60
C HIS A 117 1.36 8.06 3.12
N LEU A 118 0.64 7.12 2.49
CA LEU A 118 0.77 5.69 2.79
C LEU A 118 2.21 5.22 2.53
N GLN A 119 2.76 5.58 1.37
CA GLN A 119 4.12 5.19 0.97
C GLN A 119 5.23 5.84 1.85
N CYS A 120 4.98 7.03 2.39
CA CYS A 120 5.88 7.69 3.33
C CYS A 120 5.71 7.22 4.79
N ARG A 121 4.88 6.21 5.08
CA ARG A 121 4.51 5.80 6.45
C ARG A 121 3.95 6.95 7.31
N ARG A 122 3.28 7.91 6.69
CA ARG A 122 2.60 9.04 7.37
C ARG A 122 1.12 8.73 7.56
N ALA A 123 0.83 7.57 8.13
CA ALA A 123 -0.49 6.96 8.13
C ALA A 123 -1.56 7.87 8.75
N GLU A 124 -1.33 8.44 9.93
CA GLU A 124 -2.29 9.32 10.60
C GLU A 124 -2.65 10.56 9.79
N LYS A 125 -1.65 11.20 9.17
CA LYS A 125 -1.88 12.38 8.34
C LYS A 125 -2.59 12.00 7.05
N GLY A 126 -2.17 10.90 6.42
CA GLY A 126 -2.81 10.36 5.23
C GLY A 126 -4.28 10.00 5.49
N LEU A 127 -4.57 9.41 6.66
CA LEU A 127 -5.92 9.01 7.07
C LEU A 127 -6.86 10.21 7.18
N ARG A 128 -6.42 11.29 7.84
CA ARG A 128 -7.22 12.54 7.93
C ARG A 128 -7.51 13.14 6.56
N LEU A 129 -6.52 13.13 5.66
CA LEU A 129 -6.72 13.60 4.28
C LEU A 129 -7.65 12.66 3.50
N ALA A 130 -7.56 11.35 3.74
CA ALA A 130 -8.39 10.35 3.10
C ALA A 130 -9.88 10.58 3.41
N GLU A 131 -10.19 10.79 4.68
CA GLU A 131 -11.52 11.15 5.15
C GLU A 131 -12.04 12.44 4.49
N GLU A 132 -11.23 13.50 4.49
CA GLU A 132 -11.61 14.80 3.92
C GLU A 132 -11.97 14.71 2.42
N TYR A 133 -11.17 13.97 1.67
CA TYR A 133 -11.24 13.90 0.21
C TYR A 133 -12.20 12.82 -0.30
N PHE A 134 -12.64 11.89 0.54
CA PHE A 134 -13.47 10.75 0.12
C PHE A 134 -14.78 11.17 -0.57
N LYS A 135 -15.36 12.30 -0.15
CA LYS A 135 -16.57 12.90 -0.76
C LYS A 135 -16.42 13.26 -2.24
N ASP A 136 -15.19 13.42 -2.74
CA ASP A 136 -14.93 13.76 -4.14
C ASP A 136 -15.08 12.53 -5.07
N PHE A 137 -15.24 11.32 -4.52
CA PHE A 137 -15.36 10.08 -5.28
C PHE A 137 -16.80 9.56 -5.29
N HIS A 138 -17.35 9.37 -6.49
CA HIS A 138 -18.73 8.88 -6.62
C HIS A 138 -18.80 7.36 -6.41
N TYR A 139 -19.71 6.90 -5.55
CA TYR A 139 -19.81 5.51 -5.09
C TYR A 139 -19.97 4.46 -6.20
N SER A 140 -20.51 4.83 -7.37
CA SER A 140 -20.67 3.92 -8.51
C SER A 140 -19.42 3.76 -9.38
N SER A 141 -18.35 4.52 -9.11
CA SER A 141 -17.14 4.52 -9.94
C SER A 141 -16.10 3.50 -9.44
N GLY A 142 -15.29 2.97 -10.36
CA GLY A 142 -14.13 2.16 -9.99
C GLY A 142 -13.12 2.94 -9.14
N ASN A 143 -12.96 4.24 -9.41
CA ASN A 143 -12.07 5.12 -8.65
C ASN A 143 -12.46 5.21 -7.17
N TRP A 144 -13.76 5.09 -6.85
CA TRP A 144 -14.21 5.04 -5.46
C TRP A 144 -13.68 3.81 -4.72
N PHE A 145 -13.71 2.63 -5.34
CA PHE A 145 -13.13 1.43 -4.73
C PHE A 145 -11.61 1.51 -4.60
N TYR A 146 -10.91 2.03 -5.62
CA TYR A 146 -9.46 2.25 -5.53
C TYR A 146 -9.09 3.22 -4.42
N TYR A 147 -9.87 4.29 -4.26
CA TYR A 147 -9.64 5.26 -3.21
C TYR A 147 -9.93 4.66 -1.82
N LEU A 148 -11.04 3.94 -1.69
CA LEU A 148 -11.43 3.28 -0.44
C LEU A 148 -10.42 2.21 -0.02
N GLU A 149 -9.78 1.53 -0.96
CA GLU A 149 -8.69 0.58 -0.70
C GLU A 149 -7.48 1.28 -0.04
N ILE A 150 -7.04 2.43 -0.56
CA ILE A 150 -5.95 3.21 0.06
C ILE A 150 -6.38 3.78 1.42
N TYR A 151 -7.63 4.25 1.53
CA TYR A 151 -8.18 4.74 2.80
C TYR A 151 -8.18 3.64 3.87
N LEU A 152 -8.65 2.43 3.54
CA LEU A 152 -8.59 1.28 4.43
C LEU A 152 -7.15 0.97 4.85
N LEU A 153 -6.21 0.94 3.91
CA LEU A 153 -4.80 0.66 4.22
C LEU A 153 -4.20 1.72 5.16
N LEU A 154 -4.53 3.00 4.99
CA LEU A 154 -4.12 4.04 5.92
C LEU A 154 -4.68 3.83 7.33
N ALA A 155 -5.94 3.41 7.44
CA ALA A 155 -6.55 3.09 8.74
C ALA A 155 -5.82 1.92 9.40
N MET A 156 -5.52 0.87 8.64
CA MET A 156 -4.72 -0.28 9.10
C MET A 156 -3.31 0.11 9.55
N HIS A 157 -2.67 1.03 8.82
CA HIS A 157 -1.33 1.54 9.15
C HIS A 157 -1.31 2.48 10.35
N ALA A 158 -2.40 3.23 10.56
CA ALA A 158 -2.59 4.10 11.73
C ALA A 158 -3.13 3.34 12.96
N ALA A 159 -3.18 2.01 12.90
CA ALA A 159 -3.76 1.13 13.92
C ALA A 159 -5.22 1.46 14.28
N GLN A 160 -5.96 2.12 13.38
CA GLN A 160 -7.39 2.41 13.51
C GLN A 160 -8.22 1.25 12.94
N TYR A 161 -8.08 0.06 13.54
CA TYR A 161 -8.68 -1.17 13.01
C TYR A 161 -10.22 -1.15 12.98
N GLY A 162 -10.85 -0.44 13.92
CA GLY A 162 -12.30 -0.25 13.90
C GLY A 162 -12.77 0.58 12.70
N GLU A 163 -12.05 1.66 12.36
CA GLU A 163 -12.32 2.44 11.15
C GLU A 163 -12.08 1.61 9.89
N ALA A 164 -10.98 0.85 9.84
CA ALA A 164 -10.71 -0.06 8.73
C ALA A 164 -11.84 -1.09 8.53
N TYR A 165 -12.42 -1.61 9.62
CA TYR A 165 -13.58 -2.49 9.58
C TYR A 165 -14.82 -1.79 9.00
N GLU A 166 -15.15 -0.57 9.46
CA GLU A 166 -16.27 0.18 8.90
C GLU A 166 -16.10 0.49 7.40
N LEU A 167 -14.89 0.84 6.97
CA LEU A 167 -14.57 1.04 5.54
C LEU A 167 -14.76 -0.25 4.72
N LEU A 168 -14.39 -1.41 5.29
CA LEU A 168 -14.61 -2.71 4.67
C LEU A 168 -16.11 -3.01 4.52
N GLN A 169 -16.89 -2.74 5.56
CA GLN A 169 -18.34 -2.90 5.51
C GLN A 169 -18.99 -1.96 4.49
N GLN A 170 -18.47 -0.73 4.37
CA GLN A 170 -18.90 0.22 3.35
C GLN A 170 -18.63 -0.31 1.93
N ALA A 171 -17.45 -0.90 1.70
CA ALA A 171 -17.13 -1.55 0.43
C ALA A 171 -18.09 -2.70 0.12
N ARG A 172 -18.34 -3.60 1.08
CA ARG A 172 -19.21 -4.78 0.93
C ARG A 172 -20.68 -4.43 0.68
N ARG A 173 -21.18 -3.37 1.30
CA ARG A 173 -22.56 -2.88 1.13
C ARG A 173 -22.78 -2.15 -0.19
N ASN A 174 -21.71 -1.72 -0.86
CA ASN A 174 -21.83 -1.01 -2.13
C ASN A 174 -22.39 -1.96 -3.23
N PRO A 175 -23.49 -1.58 -3.93
CA PRO A 175 -24.11 -2.41 -4.97
C PRO A 175 -23.17 -2.82 -6.11
N TYR A 176 -22.10 -2.05 -6.34
CA TYR A 176 -21.12 -2.29 -7.40
C TYR A 176 -19.97 -3.20 -6.96
N TYR A 177 -19.91 -3.64 -5.69
CA TYR A 177 -18.84 -4.49 -5.18
C TYR A 177 -18.64 -5.76 -6.02
N ARG A 178 -19.72 -6.47 -6.32
CA ARG A 178 -19.69 -7.71 -7.12
C ARG A 178 -19.33 -7.50 -8.59
N LYS A 179 -19.38 -6.26 -9.08
CA LYS A 179 -19.00 -5.90 -10.46
C LYS A 179 -17.49 -5.62 -10.59
N GLN A 180 -16.76 -5.56 -9.48
CA GLN A 180 -15.31 -5.44 -9.51
C GLN A 180 -14.68 -6.69 -10.12
N ARG A 181 -13.46 -6.55 -10.69
CA ARG A 181 -12.70 -7.69 -11.21
C ARG A 181 -12.43 -8.70 -10.08
N PRO A 182 -12.36 -10.02 -10.36
CA PRO A 182 -12.10 -11.05 -9.34
C PRO A 182 -10.86 -10.75 -8.49
N ALA A 183 -9.79 -10.26 -9.13
CA ALA A 183 -8.57 -9.85 -8.45
C ALA A 183 -8.76 -8.73 -7.41
N ALA A 184 -9.72 -7.83 -7.59
CA ALA A 184 -10.01 -6.79 -6.60
C ALA A 184 -10.84 -7.37 -5.46
N GLN A 185 -11.82 -8.24 -5.75
CA GLN A 185 -12.61 -8.93 -4.72
C GLN A 185 -11.73 -9.78 -3.80
N GLN A 186 -10.73 -10.47 -4.35
CA GLN A 186 -9.74 -11.23 -3.58
C GLN A 186 -8.87 -10.35 -2.66
N ARG A 187 -8.59 -9.09 -3.03
CA ARG A 187 -7.88 -8.15 -2.15
C ARG A 187 -8.74 -7.75 -0.96
N TRP A 188 -10.01 -7.43 -1.20
CA TRP A 188 -10.97 -7.13 -0.12
C TRP A 188 -11.13 -8.30 0.85
N GLU A 189 -11.18 -9.53 0.34
CA GLU A 189 -11.19 -10.76 1.13
C GLU A 189 -9.92 -10.90 2.00
N LEU A 190 -8.76 -10.55 1.45
CA LEU A 190 -7.51 -10.57 2.21
C LEU A 190 -7.48 -9.49 3.30
N TYR A 191 -7.94 -8.27 3.03
CA TYR A 191 -8.06 -7.22 4.05
C TYR A 191 -9.01 -7.64 5.18
N GLU A 192 -10.13 -8.28 4.81
CA GLU A 192 -11.08 -8.84 5.78
C GLU A 192 -10.42 -9.87 6.67
N ALA A 193 -9.65 -10.80 6.10
CA ALA A 193 -8.94 -11.81 6.87
C ALA A 193 -7.93 -11.18 7.86
N TYR A 194 -7.23 -10.12 7.45
CA TYR A 194 -6.32 -9.39 8.35
C TYR A 194 -7.07 -8.69 9.49
N ILE A 195 -8.19 -8.03 9.21
CA ILE A 195 -9.01 -7.40 10.26
C ILE A 195 -9.55 -8.45 11.22
N GLN A 196 -10.03 -9.59 10.73
CA GLN A 196 -10.48 -10.71 11.57
C GLN A 196 -9.35 -11.31 12.42
N LEU A 197 -8.14 -11.36 11.88
CA LEU A 197 -6.97 -11.77 12.66
C LEU A 197 -6.73 -10.79 13.81
N ILE A 198 -6.80 -9.48 13.60
CA ILE A 198 -6.48 -8.51 14.65
C ILE A 198 -7.63 -8.26 15.62
N GLN A 199 -8.86 -8.23 15.14
CA GLN A 199 -10.08 -7.95 15.91
C GLN A 199 -11.10 -9.09 15.73
N PRO A 200 -10.83 -10.29 16.29
CA PRO A 200 -11.73 -11.43 16.14
C PRO A 200 -13.12 -11.16 16.75
N GLU A 201 -13.21 -10.28 17.75
CA GLU A 201 -14.46 -9.91 18.43
C GLU A 201 -15.40 -9.05 17.56
N GLN A 202 -14.86 -8.25 16.63
CA GLN A 202 -15.65 -7.34 15.80
C GLN A 202 -16.17 -8.01 14.52
N SER A 203 -15.73 -9.24 14.22
CA SER A 203 -16.11 -9.95 13.03
C SER A 203 -17.41 -10.75 13.22
N PRO A 204 -18.47 -10.47 12.44
CA PRO A 204 -19.69 -11.30 12.44
C PRO A 204 -19.45 -12.67 11.77
N LEU A 205 -18.33 -12.85 11.06
CA LEU A 205 -17.95 -14.12 10.46
C LEU A 205 -17.37 -15.05 11.52
N LYS A 206 -18.05 -16.18 11.74
CA LYS A 206 -17.57 -17.27 12.59
C LYS A 206 -16.14 -17.67 12.20
N MET A 207 -15.31 -18.03 13.18
CA MET A 207 -13.95 -18.57 12.99
C MET A 207 -13.82 -19.67 11.90
N ARG A 208 -14.89 -20.41 11.62
CA ARG A 208 -14.93 -21.41 10.52
C ARG A 208 -14.80 -20.77 9.13
N HIS A 209 -15.45 -19.63 8.90
CA HIS A 209 -15.33 -18.90 7.63
C HIS A 209 -13.96 -18.25 7.49
N PHE A 210 -13.37 -17.77 8.60
CA PHE A 210 -11.99 -17.27 8.62
C PHE A 210 -10.98 -18.36 8.25
N ALA A 211 -11.11 -19.55 8.84
CA ALA A 211 -10.26 -20.70 8.52
C ALA A 211 -10.35 -21.07 7.03
N GLN A 212 -11.56 -21.10 6.47
CA GLN A 212 -11.76 -21.33 5.04
C GLN A 212 -11.10 -20.22 4.23
N LEU A 213 -11.38 -18.95 4.56
CA LEU A 213 -10.84 -17.77 3.90
C LEU A 213 -9.31 -17.81 3.80
N VAL A 214 -8.63 -18.03 4.92
CA VAL A 214 -7.16 -18.12 5.03
C VAL A 214 -6.58 -19.26 4.16
N GLN A 215 -7.29 -20.39 4.02
CA GLN A 215 -6.85 -21.50 3.16
C GLN A 215 -7.22 -21.29 1.69
N THR A 216 -8.29 -20.55 1.40
CA THR A 216 -8.77 -20.31 0.03
C THR A 216 -8.13 -19.09 -0.65
N VAL A 217 -7.35 -18.26 0.07
CA VAL A 217 -6.75 -17.08 -0.55
C VAL A 217 -5.82 -17.54 -1.68
N PRO A 218 -6.07 -17.10 -2.93
CA PRO A 218 -5.38 -17.64 -4.10
C PRO A 218 -3.92 -17.20 -4.15
N ASP A 219 -3.08 -18.05 -4.74
CA ASP A 219 -1.71 -17.68 -5.13
C ASP A 219 -1.80 -16.62 -6.24
N TYR A 220 -1.35 -15.40 -5.96
CA TYR A 220 -1.33 -14.33 -6.95
C TYR A 220 -0.19 -14.55 -7.94
N SER A 221 -0.40 -14.14 -9.20
CA SER A 221 0.63 -14.19 -10.23
C SER A 221 1.87 -13.35 -9.86
N ARG A 222 3.00 -13.60 -10.56
CA ARG A 222 4.28 -12.89 -10.37
C ARG A 222 4.18 -11.35 -10.39
N ASP A 223 3.13 -10.78 -10.96
CA ASP A 223 2.93 -9.33 -11.03
C ASP A 223 2.34 -8.74 -9.73
N LYS A 224 2.13 -9.57 -8.69
CA LYS A 224 1.47 -9.23 -7.41
C LYS A 224 2.17 -9.86 -6.21
N GLN A 225 3.51 -9.89 -6.23
CA GLN A 225 4.33 -10.55 -5.21
C GLN A 225 3.99 -10.10 -3.77
N GLY A 226 3.68 -8.81 -3.57
CA GLY A 226 3.34 -8.28 -2.24
C GLY A 226 2.16 -8.99 -1.57
N TYR A 227 1.12 -9.37 -2.32
CA TYR A 227 -0.03 -10.06 -1.75
C TYR A 227 0.26 -11.51 -1.38
N ASN A 228 1.17 -12.18 -2.09
CA ASN A 228 1.59 -13.54 -1.71
C ASN A 228 2.33 -13.55 -0.38
N VAL A 229 3.19 -12.56 -0.15
CA VAL A 229 3.87 -12.39 1.15
C VAL A 229 2.83 -12.18 2.26
N ALA A 230 1.83 -11.31 2.04
CA ALA A 230 0.76 -11.09 3.01
C ALA A 230 -0.06 -12.37 3.31
N ILE A 231 -0.42 -13.17 2.31
CA ILE A 231 -1.11 -14.44 2.53
C ILE A 231 -0.29 -15.39 3.41
N LEU A 232 1.00 -15.54 3.11
CA LEU A 232 1.86 -16.45 3.86
C LEU A 232 2.02 -16.01 5.32
N ILE A 233 2.13 -14.70 5.57
CA ILE A 233 2.16 -14.14 6.93
C ILE A 233 0.84 -14.40 7.64
N LEU A 234 -0.30 -14.12 6.99
CA LEU A 234 -1.63 -14.37 7.55
C LEU A 234 -1.81 -15.84 7.94
N GLN A 235 -1.41 -16.77 7.07
CA GLN A 235 -1.47 -18.20 7.33
C GLN A 235 -0.56 -18.59 8.51
N PHE A 236 0.66 -18.06 8.57
CA PHE A 236 1.57 -18.30 9.69
C PHE A 236 0.96 -17.87 11.03
N LEU A 237 0.45 -16.64 11.10
CA LEU A 237 -0.16 -16.09 12.32
C LEU A 237 -1.44 -16.83 12.72
N TYR A 238 -2.22 -17.28 11.73
CA TYR A 238 -3.39 -18.13 11.97
C TYR A 238 -3.03 -19.44 12.68
N PHE A 239 -2.02 -20.17 12.18
CA PHE A 239 -1.59 -21.43 12.81
C PHE A 239 -0.90 -21.20 14.16
N LEU A 240 -0.13 -20.11 14.28
CA LEU A 240 0.49 -19.71 15.54
C LEU A 240 -0.55 -19.54 16.65
N ARG A 241 -1.61 -18.78 16.38
CA ARG A 241 -2.71 -18.55 17.33
C ARG A 241 -3.40 -19.84 17.77
N ARG A 242 -3.42 -20.86 16.91
CA ARG A 242 -4.05 -22.16 17.19
C ARG A 242 -3.13 -23.18 17.85
N ARG A 243 -1.85 -22.85 18.07
CA ARG A 243 -0.79 -23.79 18.47
C ARG A 243 -0.65 -25.00 17.55
N ASP A 244 -1.03 -24.85 16.30
CA ASP A 244 -0.86 -25.89 15.30
C ASP A 244 0.57 -25.84 14.77
N ILE A 245 1.47 -26.52 15.49
CA ILE A 245 2.91 -26.49 15.23
C ILE A 245 3.24 -27.11 13.87
N GLU A 246 2.56 -28.21 13.51
CA GLU A 246 2.78 -28.89 12.23
C GLU A 246 2.36 -27.97 11.07
N GLY A 247 1.15 -27.40 11.13
CA GLY A 247 0.67 -26.44 10.15
C GLY A 247 1.58 -25.21 10.04
N LEU A 248 2.06 -24.70 11.17
CA LEU A 248 2.98 -23.57 11.22
C LEU A 248 4.33 -23.88 10.56
N LEU A 249 4.95 -25.03 10.86
CA LEU A 249 6.22 -25.43 10.26
C LEU A 249 6.12 -25.61 8.75
N ALA A 250 5.02 -26.20 8.26
CA ALA A 250 4.76 -26.32 6.83
C ALA A 250 4.66 -24.94 6.14
N ARG A 251 4.00 -23.96 6.76
CA ARG A 251 3.91 -22.58 6.23
C ARG A 251 5.25 -21.84 6.31
N LEU A 252 6.04 -22.08 7.35
CA LEU A 252 7.39 -21.53 7.47
C LEU A 252 8.30 -22.06 6.35
N GLU A 253 8.21 -23.33 5.99
CA GLU A 253 8.95 -23.89 4.85
C GLU A 253 8.51 -23.26 3.52
N GLY A 254 7.20 -23.05 3.34
CA GLY A 254 6.63 -22.30 2.21
C GLY A 254 7.22 -20.89 2.09
N LEU A 255 7.26 -20.15 3.21
CA LEU A 255 7.91 -18.84 3.29
C LEU A 255 9.40 -18.90 2.90
N ARG A 256 10.17 -19.90 3.39
CA ARG A 256 11.60 -20.07 3.04
C ARG A 256 11.78 -20.27 1.54
N LYS A 257 10.97 -21.14 0.93
CA LYS A 257 10.99 -21.37 -0.52
C LYS A 257 10.63 -20.10 -1.30
N TYR A 258 9.68 -19.32 -0.79
CA TYR A 258 9.28 -18.05 -1.40
C TYR A 258 10.40 -17.00 -1.33
N GLU A 259 10.99 -16.78 -0.15
CA GLU A 259 12.11 -15.86 0.05
C GLU A 259 13.26 -16.17 -0.91
N GLN A 260 13.64 -17.45 -0.99
CA GLN A 260 14.70 -17.90 -1.89
C GLN A 260 14.39 -17.67 -3.37
N ARG A 261 13.13 -17.67 -3.80
CA ARG A 261 12.74 -17.51 -5.21
C ARG A 261 12.45 -16.06 -5.60
N HIS A 262 11.92 -15.27 -4.67
CA HIS A 262 11.27 -13.99 -4.98
C HIS A 262 11.83 -12.81 -4.18
N LEU A 263 12.36 -13.02 -2.97
CA LEU A 263 12.81 -11.94 -2.09
C LEU A 263 14.34 -11.85 -2.07
N ARG A 264 14.98 -11.66 -3.23
CA ARG A 264 16.45 -11.47 -3.34
C ARG A 264 16.88 -10.02 -3.55
N ASN A 265 15.92 -9.13 -3.79
CA ASN A 265 16.20 -7.73 -4.13
C ASN A 265 16.26 -6.87 -2.85
N PRO A 266 17.14 -5.85 -2.77
CA PRO A 266 17.09 -4.83 -1.71
C PRO A 266 15.71 -4.25 -1.41
N ALA A 267 14.84 -4.14 -2.41
CA ALA A 267 13.46 -3.69 -2.23
C ALA A 267 12.59 -4.60 -1.36
N THR A 268 12.97 -5.87 -1.21
CA THR A 268 12.24 -6.86 -0.40
C THR A 268 12.78 -6.96 1.03
N LEU A 269 13.69 -6.05 1.43
CA LEU A 269 14.40 -6.09 2.70
C LEU A 269 13.44 -6.12 3.90
N ARG A 270 12.35 -5.35 3.87
CA ARG A 270 11.37 -5.32 4.97
C ARG A 270 10.70 -6.68 5.15
N SER A 271 10.23 -7.27 4.05
CA SER A 271 9.64 -8.62 4.05
C SER A 271 10.64 -9.70 4.51
N GLN A 272 11.91 -9.62 4.08
CA GLN A 272 12.97 -10.51 4.57
C GLN A 272 13.21 -10.37 6.08
N LEU A 273 13.29 -9.14 6.58
CA LEU A 273 13.53 -8.86 8.01
C LEU A 273 12.38 -9.38 8.86
N PHE A 274 11.14 -9.08 8.47
CA PHE A 274 9.96 -9.56 9.18
C PHE A 274 9.88 -11.09 9.17
N PHE A 275 10.19 -11.73 8.04
CA PHE A 275 10.24 -13.18 7.99
C PHE A 275 11.30 -13.77 8.93
N ARG A 276 12.50 -13.19 9.03
CA ARG A 276 13.50 -13.63 10.02
C ARG A 276 12.98 -13.54 11.46
N MET A 277 12.16 -12.53 11.75
CA MET A 277 11.49 -12.40 13.06
C MET A 277 10.45 -13.52 13.26
N LEU A 278 9.67 -13.89 12.25
CA LEU A 278 8.76 -15.05 12.34
C LEU A 278 9.51 -16.38 12.52
N VAL A 279 10.65 -16.59 11.86
CA VAL A 279 11.50 -17.78 12.07
C VAL A 279 12.01 -17.84 13.51
N LEU A 280 12.30 -16.69 14.11
CA LEU A 280 12.80 -16.60 15.47
C LEU A 280 11.78 -17.17 16.47
N THR A 281 10.47 -17.02 16.22
CA THR A 281 9.44 -17.57 17.12
C THR A 281 9.57 -19.08 17.26
N VAL A 282 9.92 -19.80 16.19
CA VAL A 282 10.15 -21.24 16.24
C VAL A 282 11.49 -21.57 16.90
N LYS A 283 12.55 -20.82 16.58
CA LYS A 283 13.89 -21.05 17.14
C LYS A 283 13.96 -20.89 18.65
N GLU A 284 13.17 -19.96 19.18
CA GLU A 284 13.09 -19.68 20.61
C GLU A 284 11.95 -20.46 21.29
N ASN A 285 11.47 -21.54 20.65
CA ASN A 285 10.40 -22.41 21.16
C ASN A 285 9.15 -21.64 21.60
N PHE A 286 8.79 -20.62 20.83
CA PHE A 286 7.64 -19.75 21.06
C PHE A 286 7.71 -18.92 22.36
N GLY A 287 8.88 -18.82 22.98
CA GLY A 287 9.10 -18.01 24.19
C GLY A 287 9.02 -16.51 23.90
N SER A 288 7.99 -15.83 24.41
CA SER A 288 7.67 -14.44 24.07
C SER A 288 8.80 -13.47 24.44
N GLN A 289 9.34 -13.58 25.65
CA GLN A 289 10.42 -12.73 26.15
C GLN A 289 11.73 -12.93 25.36
N ALA A 290 12.07 -14.19 25.07
CA ALA A 290 13.27 -14.53 24.30
C ALA A 290 13.14 -14.02 22.84
N CYS A 291 11.95 -14.19 22.24
CA CYS A 291 11.65 -13.66 20.92
C CYS A 291 11.78 -12.14 20.88
N GLU A 292 11.18 -11.44 21.83
CA GLU A 292 11.21 -9.97 21.90
C GLU A 292 12.64 -9.43 22.01
N GLN A 293 13.44 -9.98 22.93
CA GLN A 293 14.83 -9.56 23.13
C GLN A 293 15.70 -9.84 21.90
N LYS A 294 15.61 -11.05 21.33
CA LYS A 294 16.44 -11.44 20.19
C LYS A 294 15.99 -10.84 18.86
N ALA A 295 14.72 -10.44 18.74
CA ALA A 295 14.20 -9.75 17.56
C ALA A 295 14.58 -8.28 17.51
N LEU A 296 14.97 -7.66 18.64
CA LEU A 296 15.22 -6.22 18.72
C LEU A 296 16.18 -5.69 17.64
N PRO A 297 17.33 -6.32 17.34
CA PRO A 297 18.20 -5.86 16.25
C PRO A 297 17.56 -5.95 14.86
N LEU A 298 16.68 -6.94 14.63
CA LEU A 298 15.94 -7.08 13.38
C LEU A 298 14.84 -6.01 13.28
N LEU A 299 14.15 -5.72 14.38
CA LEU A 299 13.12 -4.70 14.46
C LEU A 299 13.68 -3.29 14.21
N GLU A 300 14.82 -2.95 14.78
CA GLU A 300 15.46 -1.65 14.53
C GLU A 300 15.90 -1.50 13.07
N ARG A 301 16.43 -2.58 12.47
CA ARG A 301 16.72 -2.60 11.03
C ARG A 301 15.46 -2.50 10.17
N LEU A 302 14.36 -3.10 10.60
CA LEU A 302 13.07 -3.05 9.90
C LEU A 302 12.54 -1.61 9.88
N LYS A 303 12.53 -0.94 11.04
CA LYS A 303 12.13 0.47 11.16
C LYS A 303 12.95 1.37 10.23
N ALA A 304 14.27 1.19 10.23
CA ALA A 304 15.20 1.97 9.42
C ALA A 304 15.15 1.63 7.92
N ALA A 305 14.63 0.46 7.53
CA ALA A 305 14.56 0.08 6.13
C ALA A 305 13.61 1.02 5.36
N PRO A 306 14.01 1.50 4.16
CA PRO A 306 13.16 2.34 3.33
C PRO A 306 11.97 1.54 2.80
N GLN A 307 10.88 2.24 2.46
CA GLN A 307 9.83 1.60 1.68
C GLN A 307 10.32 1.36 0.25
N PRO A 308 10.01 0.20 -0.35
CA PRO A 308 10.29 -0.01 -1.75
C PRO A 308 9.42 0.91 -2.61
N GLY A 309 9.96 1.42 -3.72
CA GLY A 309 9.14 2.12 -4.72
C GLY A 309 8.15 1.18 -5.41
N GLU A 310 7.16 1.73 -6.12
CA GLU A 310 6.09 0.97 -6.79
C GLU A 310 6.57 -0.17 -7.68
N ALA A 311 7.78 -0.03 -8.25
CA ALA A 311 8.40 -1.00 -9.14
C ALA A 311 8.53 -2.42 -8.52
N TYR A 312 8.41 -2.54 -7.20
CA TYR A 312 8.54 -3.80 -6.47
C TYR A 312 7.22 -4.34 -5.91
N GLY A 313 6.15 -3.52 -5.89
CA GLY A 313 4.78 -3.98 -5.62
C GLY A 313 4.54 -4.66 -4.26
N GLU A 314 5.37 -4.41 -3.24
CA GLU A 314 5.11 -4.86 -1.87
C GLU A 314 4.15 -3.88 -1.18
N ILE A 315 2.98 -4.38 -0.77
CA ILE A 315 2.02 -3.62 0.05
C ILE A 315 1.90 -4.35 1.38
N GLU A 316 2.36 -3.70 2.44
CA GLU A 316 2.09 -4.14 3.81
C GLU A 316 0.63 -3.81 4.12
N ILE A 317 -0.19 -4.81 4.46
CA ILE A 317 -1.59 -4.57 4.86
C ILE A 317 -1.62 -3.92 6.25
N ILE A 318 -0.78 -4.44 7.14
CA ILE A 318 -0.48 -3.86 8.44
C ILE A 318 1.05 -3.70 8.47
N PRO A 319 1.58 -2.57 8.97
CA PRO A 319 3.01 -2.38 9.14
C PRO A 319 3.63 -3.57 9.88
N TYR A 320 4.75 -4.07 9.39
CA TYR A 320 5.41 -5.24 10.00
C TYR A 320 5.81 -5.02 11.46
N GLU A 321 6.09 -3.77 11.86
CA GLU A 321 6.33 -3.37 13.24
C GLU A 321 5.10 -3.67 14.12
N ASN A 322 3.90 -3.30 13.65
CA ASN A 322 2.64 -3.54 14.35
C ASN A 322 2.29 -5.04 14.33
N LEU A 323 2.49 -5.73 13.20
CA LEU A 323 2.28 -7.17 13.12
C LEU A 323 3.21 -7.96 14.04
N TRP A 324 4.44 -7.49 14.26
CA TRP A 324 5.34 -8.10 15.22
C TRP A 324 4.81 -7.95 16.65
N HIS A 325 4.28 -6.78 17.01
CA HIS A 325 3.63 -6.58 18.30
C HIS A 325 2.47 -7.56 18.51
N PHE A 326 1.59 -7.70 17.52
CA PHE A 326 0.51 -8.71 17.57
C PHE A 326 1.02 -10.14 17.67
N THR A 327 2.16 -10.44 17.02
CA THR A 327 2.79 -11.77 17.10
C THR A 327 3.23 -12.05 18.54
N LEU A 328 3.88 -11.09 19.21
CA LEU A 328 4.27 -11.22 20.61
C LEU A 328 3.06 -11.35 21.54
N ASP A 329 1.98 -10.62 21.30
CA ASP A 329 0.75 -10.73 22.09
C ASP A 329 0.10 -12.10 21.97
N ILE A 330 0.12 -12.69 20.77
CA ILE A 330 -0.28 -14.09 20.57
C ILE A 330 0.60 -14.98 21.45
N LEU A 331 1.94 -14.87 21.38
CA LEU A 331 2.85 -15.71 22.18
C LEU A 331 2.59 -15.58 23.68
N ARG A 332 2.49 -14.35 24.21
CA ARG A 332 2.22 -14.08 25.63
C ARG A 332 0.90 -14.70 26.10
N LYS A 333 -0.15 -14.60 25.27
CA LYS A 333 -1.44 -15.23 25.57
C LYS A 333 -1.32 -16.75 25.65
N LEU A 334 -0.59 -17.37 24.72
CA LEU A 334 -0.39 -18.81 24.71
C LEU A 334 0.43 -19.28 25.91
N GLU A 335 1.48 -18.54 26.30
CA GLU A 335 2.24 -18.83 27.52
C GLU A 335 1.35 -18.74 28.76
N ALA A 336 0.56 -17.68 28.91
CA ALA A 336 -0.34 -17.51 30.05
C ALA A 336 -1.36 -18.64 30.18
N GLU A 337 -1.98 -19.04 29.07
CA GLU A 337 -2.89 -20.20 28.99
C GLU A 337 -2.19 -21.52 29.36
N GLN A 338 -0.91 -21.70 28.96
CA GLN A 338 -0.14 -22.89 29.31
C GLN A 338 0.16 -22.94 30.81
N THR A 339 0.65 -21.84 31.38
CA THR A 339 0.92 -21.72 32.82
C THR A 339 -0.36 -21.97 33.62
N ALA A 340 -1.50 -21.42 33.19
CA ALA A 340 -2.79 -21.68 33.83
C ALA A 340 -3.20 -23.16 33.81
N ALA A 341 -3.02 -23.85 32.68
CA ALA A 341 -3.29 -25.29 32.55
C ALA A 341 -2.35 -26.15 33.41
N GLU A 342 -1.07 -25.78 33.51
CA GLU A 342 -0.10 -26.44 34.39
C GLU A 342 -0.44 -26.26 35.87
N HIS A 343 -0.90 -25.07 36.27
CA HIS A 343 -1.37 -24.84 37.64
C HIS A 343 -2.63 -25.64 37.95
N ALA A 344 -3.63 -25.64 37.04
CA ALA A 344 -4.87 -26.39 37.24
C ALA A 344 -4.63 -27.90 37.37
N SER A 345 -3.69 -28.47 36.60
CA SER A 345 -3.34 -29.89 36.71
C SER A 345 -2.61 -30.23 38.00
N ARG A 346 -1.77 -29.33 38.55
CA ARG A 346 -1.12 -29.51 39.86
C ARG A 346 -2.11 -29.41 41.03
N SER A 347 -3.11 -28.53 40.95
CA SER A 347 -4.15 -28.37 41.97
C SER A 347 -5.17 -29.50 42.01
N TYR A 348 -5.24 -30.36 41.00
CA TYR A 348 -6.16 -31.51 40.93
C TYR A 348 -5.54 -32.81 41.46
N VAL A 349 -4.21 -32.83 41.68
CA VAL A 349 -3.43 -34.01 42.09
C VAL A 349 -2.97 -33.91 43.56
N GLY A 350 -3.22 -32.79 44.23
CA GLY A 350 -3.07 -32.61 45.67
C GLY A 350 -4.42 -32.36 46.31
#